data_AF-A0A2G8HXH6-F1
#
_entry.id   AF-A0A2G8HXH6-F1
#
_cell.length_a   1.000
_cell.length_b   1.000
_cell.length_c   1.000
_cell.angle_alpha   90.00
_cell.angle_beta   90.00
_cell.angle_gamma   90.00
#
_symmetry.space_group_name_H-M   'P 1'
#
loop_
_entity.id
_entity.type
_entity.pdbx_description
1 polymer ?
#
loop_
_entity_poly.entity_id
_entity_poly.type
_entity_poly.pdbx_seq_one_letter_code
_entity_poly.pdbx_strand_id
1 'polypeptide(L)'
;MKFKLFSCKDISKVACHKDDLSFAERVNFKLHLFICVKCRNYTASIEQVGKSFTDVIKKRRSISSEKISELEERVLENLKKKNDFE
;
A
#
# COMPACT_ATOMS: atom_id res chain seq x y z
N MET A 1 -18.24 13.65 31.02
CA MET A 1 -17.43 12.92 30.02
C MET A 1 -16.19 13.75 29.69
N LYS A 2 -14.97 13.24 29.90
CA LYS A 2 -13.74 13.93 29.49
C LYS A 2 -13.54 13.71 27.99
N PHE A 3 -13.88 14.69 27.16
CA PHE A 3 -13.47 14.71 25.75
C PHE A 3 -11.95 14.92 25.70
N LYS A 4 -11.20 13.82 25.66
CA LYS A 4 -9.76 13.88 25.44
C LYS A 4 -9.53 13.87 23.93
N LEU A 5 -9.08 15.00 23.39
CA LEU A 5 -8.60 15.05 22.01
C LEU A 5 -7.46 14.04 21.85
N PHE A 6 -7.36 13.39 20.69
CA PHE A 6 -6.17 12.62 20.39
C PHE A 6 -4.93 13.51 20.47
N SER A 7 -3.84 12.98 21.03
CA SER A 7 -2.54 13.63 20.92
C SER A 7 -1.88 13.26 19.59
N CYS A 8 -0.87 14.02 19.17
CA CYS A 8 -0.10 13.68 17.97
C CYS A 8 0.49 12.26 18.03
N LYS A 9 0.86 11.79 19.24
CA LYS A 9 1.36 10.44 19.48
C LYS A 9 0.27 9.38 19.25
N ASP A 10 -0.95 9.66 19.68
CA ASP A 10 -2.07 8.75 19.45
C ASP A 10 -2.42 8.68 17.97
N ILE A 11 -2.41 9.82 17.25
CA ILE A 11 -2.59 9.85 15.80
C ILE A 11 -1.56 8.96 15.09
N SER A 12 -0.29 9.02 15.49
CA SER A 12 0.74 8.18 14.87
C SER A 12 0.49 6.67 15.03
N LYS A 13 -0.16 6.26 16.13
CA LYS A 13 -0.52 4.86 16.37
C LYS A 13 -1.75 4.42 15.59
N VAL A 14 -2.77 5.29 15.54
CA VAL A 14 -4.07 4.93 14.94
C VAL A 14 -4.16 5.25 13.45
N ALA A 15 -3.21 6.00 12.88
CA ALA A 15 -3.23 6.37 11.46
C ALA A 15 -3.29 5.17 10.50
N CYS A 16 -2.62 4.06 10.85
CA CYS A 16 -2.67 2.82 10.07
C CYS A 16 -3.94 2.00 10.29
N HIS A 17 -4.62 2.18 11.43
CA HIS A 17 -5.80 1.44 11.86
C HIS A 17 -7.05 2.33 11.91
N LYS A 18 -7.12 3.33 11.01
CA LYS A 18 -8.19 4.35 11.01
C LYS A 18 -9.59 3.76 10.78
N ASP A 19 -9.65 2.59 10.15
CA ASP A 19 -10.89 1.87 9.85
C ASP A 19 -11.39 1.02 11.03
N ASP A 20 -10.51 0.73 12.01
CA ASP A 20 -10.84 0.03 13.26
C ASP A 20 -11.37 0.98 14.35
N LEU A 21 -11.43 2.28 14.09
CA LEU A 21 -11.86 3.30 15.05
C LEU A 21 -13.39 3.36 15.18
N SER A 22 -13.89 3.47 16.42
CA SER A 22 -15.30 3.76 16.66
C SER A 22 -15.72 5.10 16.06
N PHE A 23 -17.01 5.29 15.78
CA PHE A 23 -17.51 6.52 15.15
C PHE A 23 -17.06 7.81 15.87
N ALA A 24 -17.15 7.82 17.20
CA ALA A 24 -16.71 8.96 18.02
C ALA A 24 -15.19 9.21 17.90
N GLU A 25 -14.39 8.15 17.84
CA GLU A 25 -12.93 8.24 17.67
C GLU A 25 -12.58 8.75 16.27
N ARG A 26 -13.31 8.31 15.24
CA ARG A 26 -13.12 8.79 13.86
C ARG A 26 -13.36 10.29 13.74
N VAL A 27 -14.38 10.81 14.43
CA VAL A 27 -14.65 12.26 14.49
C VAL A 27 -13.51 12.99 15.21
N ASN A 28 -13.07 12.48 16.36
CA ASN A 28 -11.95 13.06 17.11
C ASN A 28 -10.65 13.06 16.30
N PHE A 29 -10.36 11.96 15.60
CA PHE A 29 -9.22 11.82 14.70
C PHE A 29 -9.26 12.88 13.59
N LYS A 30 -10.40 13.03 12.90
CA LYS A 30 -10.58 14.07 11.88
C LYS A 30 -10.41 15.48 12.44
N LEU A 31 -10.93 15.73 13.64
CA LEU A 31 -10.80 17.02 14.30
C LEU A 31 -9.34 17.35 14.65
N HIS A 32 -8.57 16.38 15.12
CA HIS A 32 -7.13 16.57 15.33
C HIS A 32 -6.39 16.85 14.01
N LEU A 33 -6.68 16.10 12.94
CA LEU A 33 -6.07 16.35 11.62
C LEU A 33 -6.41 17.72 11.05
N PHE A 34 -7.59 18.26 11.40
CA PHE A 34 -7.98 19.62 11.01
C PHE A 34 -7.11 20.69 11.70
N ILE A 35 -6.79 20.48 12.98
CA ILE A 35 -6.03 21.44 13.79
C ILE A 35 -4.52 21.29 13.57
N CYS A 36 -4.03 20.06 13.40
CA CYS A 36 -2.61 19.75 13.33
C CYS A 36 -2.19 19.38 11.91
N VAL A 37 -1.62 20.36 11.19
CA VAL A 37 -1.11 20.20 9.82
C VAL A 37 -0.03 19.11 9.73
N LYS A 38 0.83 18.97 10.76
CA LYS A 38 1.87 17.92 10.77
C LYS A 38 1.26 16.53 10.77
N CYS A 39 0.25 16.30 11.61
CA CYS A 39 -0.46 15.03 11.65
C CYS A 39 -1.23 14.78 10.35
N ARG A 40 -1.85 15.80 9.77
CA ARG A 40 -2.50 15.70 8.45
C ARG A 40 -1.53 15.24 7.36
N ASN A 41 -0.36 15.87 7.28
CA ASN A 41 0.65 15.50 6.30
C ASN A 41 1.17 14.09 6.54
N TYR A 42 1.40 13.70 7.80
CA TYR A 42 1.80 12.34 8.15
C TYR A 42 0.78 11.29 7.69
N THR A 43 -0.51 11.48 7.98
CA THR A 43 -1.56 10.55 7.55
C THR A 43 -1.66 10.48 6.03
N ALA A 44 -1.57 11.62 5.34
CA ALA A 44 -1.58 11.66 3.87
C ALA A 44 -0.39 10.89 3.26
N SER A 45 0.80 11.02 3.84
CA SER A 45 1.98 10.26 3.41
C SER A 45 1.80 8.75 3.58
N ILE A 46 1.23 8.30 4.70
CA ILE A 46 0.93 6.87 4.90
C ILE A 46 -0.06 6.36 3.85
N GLU A 47 -1.11 7.12 3.55
CA GLU A 47 -2.07 6.74 2.52
C GLU A 47 -1.43 6.68 1.12
N GLN A 48 -0.55 7.63 0.80
CA GLN A 48 0.18 7.64 -0.47
C GLN A 48 1.12 6.43 -0.60
N VAL A 49 1.80 6.05 0.48
CA VAL A 49 2.62 4.85 0.53
C VAL A 49 1.76 3.62 0.27
N GLY A 50 0.62 3.47 0.97
CA GLY A 50 -0.30 2.35 0.77
C GLY A 50 -0.82 2.24 -0.68
N LYS A 51 -1.16 3.36 -1.31
CA LYS A 51 -1.55 3.41 -2.73
C LYS A 51 -0.41 2.99 -3.64
N SER A 52 0.77 3.57 -3.47
CA SER A 52 1.97 3.23 -4.26
C SER A 52 2.30 1.74 -4.17
N PHE A 53 2.25 1.16 -2.98
CA PHE A 53 2.46 -0.28 -2.79
C PHE A 53 1.39 -1.11 -3.51
N THR A 54 0.13 -0.71 -3.40
CA THR A 54 -0.97 -1.37 -4.10
C THR A 54 -0.79 -1.31 -5.61
N ASP A 55 -0.40 -0.16 -6.15
CA ASP A 55 -0.15 0.03 -7.58
C ASP A 55 1.04 -0.79 -8.08
N VAL A 56 2.12 -0.86 -7.29
CA VAL A 56 3.27 -1.74 -7.58
C VAL A 56 2.84 -3.21 -7.60
N ILE A 57 2.04 -3.65 -6.63
CA ILE A 57 1.53 -5.04 -6.59
C ILE A 57 0.61 -5.31 -7.78
N LYS A 58 -0.29 -4.39 -8.12
CA LYS A 58 -1.18 -4.51 -9.28
C LYS A 58 -0.39 -4.58 -10.58
N LYS A 59 0.60 -3.70 -10.76
CA LYS A 59 1.49 -3.69 -11.93
C LYS A 59 2.35 -4.96 -12.05
N ARG A 60 2.74 -5.56 -10.92
CA ARG A 60 3.41 -6.87 -10.88
C ARG A 60 2.45 -8.03 -11.17
N ARG A 61 1.18 -7.93 -10.77
CA ARG A 61 0.17 -8.96 -11.08
C ARG A 61 -0.33 -8.87 -12.52
N SER A 62 -0.32 -7.69 -13.14
CA SER A 62 -0.59 -7.49 -14.56
C SER A 62 0.59 -7.89 -15.45
N ILE A 63 1.37 -8.91 -15.07
CA ILE A 63 2.19 -9.64 -16.04
C ILE A 63 1.17 -10.29 -16.97
N SER A 64 1.01 -9.71 -18.16
CA SER A 64 0.10 -10.20 -19.18
C SER A 64 0.47 -11.65 -19.53
N SER A 65 -0.52 -12.47 -19.84
CA SER A 65 -0.31 -13.84 -20.33
C SER A 65 0.71 -13.88 -21.49
N GLU A 66 0.76 -12.82 -22.30
CA GLU A 66 1.73 -12.64 -23.38
C GLU A 66 3.18 -12.66 -22.89
N LYS A 67 3.50 -11.99 -21.78
CA LYS A 67 4.86 -12.02 -21.21
C LYS A 67 5.23 -13.37 -20.61
N ILE A 68 4.24 -14.16 -20.21
CA ILE A 68 4.43 -15.53 -19.72
C ILE A 68 4.73 -16.44 -20.93
N SER A 69 3.94 -16.33 -22.00
CA SER A 69 4.17 -17.09 -23.24
C SER A 69 5.50 -16.75 -23.92
N GLU A 70 5.90 -15.46 -24.00
CA GLU A 70 7.23 -15.07 -24.49
C GLU A 70 8.36 -15.67 -23.64
N LEU A 71 8.17 -15.77 -22.32
CA LEU A 71 9.16 -16.37 -21.43
C LEU A 71 9.24 -17.88 -21.63
N GLU A 72 8.10 -18.56 -21.77
CA GLU A 72 8.03 -20.00 -22.06
C GLU A 72 8.70 -20.34 -23.38
N GLU A 73 8.43 -19.56 -24.44
CA GLU A 73 9.01 -19.78 -25.77
C GLU A 73 10.54 -19.62 -25.73
N ARG A 74 11.03 -18.57 -25.05
CA ARG A 74 12.47 -18.38 -24.84
C ARG A 74 13.13 -19.51 -24.04
N VAL A 75 12.45 -20.07 -23.04
CA VAL A 75 12.98 -21.21 -22.27
C VAL A 75 13.04 -22.46 -23.14
N LEU A 76 11.99 -22.74 -23.92
CA LEU A 76 11.94 -23.86 -24.86
C LEU A 76 13.03 -23.76 -25.94
N GLU A 77 13.25 -22.58 -26.51
CA GLU A 77 14.34 -22.37 -27.49
C GLU A 77 15.72 -22.61 -26.88
N ASN A 78 15.96 -22.16 -25.65
CA ASN A 78 17.23 -22.38 -24.96
C ASN A 78 17.46 -23.85 -24.60
N LEU A 79 16.40 -24.59 -24.24
CA LEU A 79 16.49 -26.03 -23.99
C LEU A 79 16.75 -26.81 -25.28
N LYS A 80 16.08 -26.47 -26.38
CA LYS A 80 16.34 -27.08 -27.70
C LYS A 80 17.78 -26.83 -28.15
N LYS A 81 18.24 -25.58 -28.08
CA LYS A 81 19.64 -25.23 -28.40
C LYS A 81 20.67 -25.92 -27.50
N LYS A 82 20.30 -26.36 -26.29
CA LYS A 82 21.22 -27.09 -25.42
C LYS A 82 21.28 -28.59 -25.75
N ASN A 83 20.16 -29.17 -26.18
CA ASN A 83 20.07 -30.59 -26.56
C ASN A 83 20.65 -30.88 -27.96
N ASP A 84 20.79 -29.90 -28.84
CA ASP A 84 21.45 -30.06 -30.16
C ASP A 84 22.99 -30.13 -30.08
N PHE A 85 23.59 -30.00 -28.88
CA PHE A 85 25.03 -30.08 -28.63
C PHE A 85 25.47 -31.32 -27.83
N GLU A 86 24.59 -32.30 -27.63
CA GLU A 86 24.92 -33.63 -27.07
C GLU A 86 24.87 -34.74 -28.13
#